data_AF-A0A558GIM3-F1
#
_entry.id   AF-A0A558GIM3-F1
#
_cell.length_a   1.000
_cell.length_b   1.000
_cell.length_c   1.000
_cell.angle_alpha   90.00
_cell.angle_beta   90.00
_cell.angle_gamma   90.00
#
_symmetry.space_group_name_H-M   'P 1'
#
loop_
_entity.id
_entity.type
_entity.pdbx_description
1 polymer ?
#
loop_
_entity_poly.entity_id
_entity_poly.type
_entity_poly.pdbx_seq_one_letter_code
_entity_poly.pdbx_strand_id
1 'polypeptide(L)'
;MSSDQPSPNASSSEFAAAEAALGGRFDDSVDAASLKAVSPHPPGNQVDRSVVVGEVIKSTSLWALRLTIIGIFLYASFRMLGNFWRGILPVLIALIICTVLAPIAGAMRRKGLPSALAAAVTILVSFTAVGTLFMFIAPDFARQSQTLYLQTVEGIQRLQLWAQGPPLNLDADEIGGYIDEIALWLQRQAGSIAGSVFTGIGTATSIVVTLFIIVVLTFFFLKDGHNFLPWLRQATGRRTGWHLTELLTRVWSTLGGFVRAQAVVSAVDAVFIGLGLALIGVPLAMALAIITFIAGFIPFVGAIVAGALSVTIALVSLGFTKALLVLGLVLLVQQLEGNVLSPWLQSKAMNLHPVIVLISVTVGSALFGLIGGFLAVPAAATIAVVYRYFQDMMMLQSGERTAEDLEFSTVAGFLIGRYTQQQGDHKREQWLSIPDHAAPEGAAEDVTHNGTSPLDQKIDANVDVDADFSERDGGARAGIKRAISALEQMLQSKDKD
;
A
#
# COMPACT_ATOMS: atom_id res chain seq x y z
N MET A 1 18.54 58.77 -32.38
CA MET A 1 19.50 57.84 -33.01
C MET A 1 18.69 56.88 -33.84
N SER A 2 18.91 56.94 -35.15
CA SER A 2 18.23 56.19 -36.20
C SER A 2 18.62 54.71 -36.10
N SER A 3 17.64 53.80 -36.08
CA SER A 3 17.88 52.37 -36.24
C SER A 3 17.68 52.02 -37.71
N ASP A 4 18.78 51.73 -38.39
CA ASP A 4 18.84 51.25 -39.77
C ASP A 4 17.90 50.06 -39.99
N GLN A 5 16.99 50.20 -40.96
CA GLN A 5 16.39 49.05 -41.62
C GLN A 5 17.35 48.55 -42.70
N PRO A 6 17.56 47.23 -42.84
CA PRO A 6 18.38 46.71 -43.92
C PRO A 6 17.64 46.84 -45.26
N SER A 7 18.33 47.42 -46.24
CA SER A 7 17.91 47.67 -47.61
C SER A 7 17.44 46.38 -48.33
N PRO A 8 16.26 46.35 -48.97
CA PRO A 8 15.68 45.13 -49.57
C PRO A 8 16.27 44.72 -50.94
N ASN A 9 17.42 45.27 -51.36
CA ASN A 9 17.93 45.11 -52.73
C ASN A 9 19.27 44.35 -52.87
N ALA A 10 19.82 43.79 -51.79
CA ALA A 10 21.06 42.99 -51.87
C ALA A 10 20.82 41.52 -52.25
N SER A 11 19.61 40.99 -52.01
CA SER A 11 19.32 39.57 -52.22
C SER A 11 19.10 39.20 -53.68
N SER A 12 18.63 40.11 -54.54
CA SER A 12 18.29 39.79 -55.93
C SER A 12 19.52 39.58 -56.82
N SER A 13 20.62 40.29 -56.56
CA SER A 13 21.87 40.12 -57.33
C SER A 13 22.66 38.88 -56.91
N GLU A 14 22.66 38.55 -55.61
CA GLU A 14 23.28 37.30 -55.12
C GLU A 14 22.46 36.09 -55.54
N PHE A 15 21.12 36.18 -55.57
CA PHE A 15 20.27 35.13 -56.13
C PHE A 15 20.52 34.94 -57.63
N ALA A 16 20.57 36.02 -58.41
CA ALA A 16 20.83 35.94 -59.85
C ALA A 16 22.24 35.39 -60.16
N ALA A 17 23.25 35.71 -59.33
CA ALA A 17 24.60 35.17 -59.46
C ALA A 17 24.69 33.69 -59.04
N ALA A 18 23.96 33.29 -58.00
CA ALA A 18 23.86 31.89 -57.58
C ALA A 18 23.08 31.05 -58.59
N GLU A 19 21.99 31.59 -59.15
CA GLU A 19 21.17 30.96 -60.19
C GLU A 19 21.98 30.78 -61.50
N ALA A 20 22.76 31.80 -61.90
CA ALA A 20 23.68 31.69 -63.03
C ALA A 20 24.85 30.71 -62.78
N ALA A 21 25.33 30.57 -61.53
CA ALA A 21 26.37 29.61 -61.15
C ALA A 21 25.85 28.17 -61.02
N LEU A 22 24.53 28.00 -60.86
CA LEU A 22 23.84 26.72 -60.73
C LEU A 22 23.14 26.27 -62.03
N GLY A 23 22.96 27.17 -63.01
CA GLY A 23 22.23 27.03 -64.28
C GLY A 23 22.82 26.05 -65.31
N GLY A 24 23.25 24.89 -64.85
CA GLY A 24 23.73 23.77 -65.68
C GLY A 24 24.17 22.55 -64.87
N ARG A 25 23.95 22.54 -63.54
CA ARG A 25 24.30 21.41 -62.66
C ARG A 25 23.11 20.55 -62.24
N PHE A 26 21.90 21.00 -62.54
CA PHE A 26 20.68 20.24 -62.35
C PHE A 26 20.04 20.01 -63.71
N ASP A 27 19.47 18.82 -63.89
CA ASP A 27 18.80 18.46 -65.14
C ASP A 27 17.52 19.30 -65.27
N ASP A 28 17.51 20.23 -66.22
CA ASP A 28 16.34 21.07 -66.55
C ASP A 28 15.16 20.24 -67.09
N SER A 29 15.33 18.92 -67.26
CA SER A 29 14.25 17.98 -67.59
C SER A 29 13.31 17.69 -66.40
N VAL A 30 13.70 18.03 -65.17
CA VAL A 30 12.85 17.83 -63.99
C VAL A 30 11.92 19.04 -63.84
N ASP A 31 10.78 18.94 -64.51
CA ASP A 31 9.70 19.92 -64.42
C ASP A 31 9.33 20.15 -62.94
N ALA A 32 9.31 21.39 -62.46
CA ALA A 32 8.90 21.69 -61.08
C ALA A 32 7.45 21.24 -60.80
N ALA A 33 6.64 21.07 -61.84
CA ALA A 33 5.32 20.44 -61.76
C ALA A 33 5.40 18.94 -61.45
N SER A 34 6.43 18.24 -61.95
CA SER A 34 6.67 16.82 -61.65
C SER A 34 7.12 16.61 -60.19
N LEU A 35 7.87 17.55 -59.61
CA LEU A 35 8.24 17.52 -58.18
C LEU A 35 7.03 17.67 -57.25
N LYS A 36 6.00 18.44 -57.66
CA LYS A 36 4.71 18.49 -56.96
C LYS A 36 3.93 17.19 -57.05
N ALA A 37 4.06 16.44 -58.15
CA ALA A 37 3.44 15.12 -58.32
C ALA A 37 4.14 14.02 -57.51
N VAL A 38 5.44 14.17 -57.21
CA VAL A 38 6.22 13.23 -56.38
C VAL A 38 5.98 13.39 -54.88
N SER A 39 5.40 14.52 -54.42
CA SER A 39 4.89 14.63 -53.04
C SER A 39 3.46 14.10 -52.96
N PRO A 40 3.20 12.96 -52.30
CA PRO A 40 1.87 12.35 -52.28
C PRO A 40 0.87 13.08 -51.37
N HIS A 41 1.16 14.29 -50.91
CA HIS A 41 0.37 14.98 -49.88
C HIS A 41 0.00 16.42 -50.31
N PRO A 42 -1.27 16.82 -50.16
CA PRO A 42 -1.77 18.11 -50.61
C PRO A 42 -1.15 19.29 -49.83
N PRO A 43 -0.72 20.38 -50.49
CA PRO A 43 -0.14 21.53 -49.82
C PRO A 43 -1.23 22.33 -49.08
N GLY A 44 -1.05 22.56 -47.77
CA GLY A 44 -1.90 23.52 -47.05
C GLY A 44 -1.92 23.44 -45.52
N ASN A 45 -1.69 22.28 -44.91
CA ASN A 45 -1.76 22.14 -43.44
C ASN A 45 -0.88 21.00 -42.89
N GLN A 46 0.41 21.02 -43.23
CA GLN A 46 1.37 20.02 -42.76
C GLN A 46 2.50 20.71 -42.03
N VAL A 47 2.72 20.28 -40.78
CA VAL A 47 3.87 20.68 -39.98
C VAL A 47 5.00 19.69 -40.30
N ASP A 48 6.21 20.21 -40.51
CA ASP A 48 7.38 19.37 -40.78
C ASP A 48 7.58 18.34 -39.64
N ARG A 49 7.88 17.09 -40.00
CA ARG A 49 8.07 15.98 -39.04
C ARG A 49 9.16 16.32 -38.03
N SER A 50 10.16 17.10 -38.44
CA SER A 50 11.24 17.58 -37.56
C SER A 50 10.72 18.39 -36.36
N VAL A 51 9.65 19.18 -36.54
CA VAL A 51 9.01 20.00 -35.50
C VAL A 51 8.22 19.12 -34.54
N VAL A 52 7.45 18.16 -35.06
CA VAL A 52 6.68 17.20 -34.23
C VAL A 52 7.62 16.33 -33.40
N VAL A 53 8.69 15.81 -34.01
CA VAL A 53 9.72 15.04 -33.30
C VAL A 53 10.42 15.90 -32.24
N GLY A 54 10.70 17.17 -32.54
CA GLY A 54 11.28 18.12 -31.57
C GLY A 54 10.39 18.35 -30.35
N GLU A 55 9.08 18.55 -30.55
CA GLU A 55 8.14 18.77 -29.45
C GLU A 55 7.94 17.50 -28.59
N VAL A 56 7.87 16.33 -29.22
CA VAL A 56 7.78 15.03 -28.53
C VAL A 56 9.04 14.76 -27.69
N ILE A 57 10.23 15.04 -28.23
CA ILE A 57 11.50 14.90 -27.50
C ILE A 57 11.55 15.87 -26.32
N LYS A 58 11.13 17.11 -26.50
CA LYS A 58 11.11 18.13 -25.44
C LYS A 58 10.15 17.76 -24.31
N SER A 59 8.94 17.32 -24.65
CA SER A 59 7.94 16.86 -23.67
C SER A 59 8.44 15.64 -22.91
N THR A 60 8.98 14.64 -23.61
CA THR A 60 9.54 13.42 -23.00
C THR A 60 10.73 13.73 -22.09
N SER A 61 11.61 14.65 -22.51
CA SER A 61 12.77 15.10 -21.72
C SER A 61 12.36 15.80 -20.42
N LEU A 62 11.33 16.66 -20.47
CA LEU A 62 10.79 17.31 -19.28
C LEU A 62 10.16 16.31 -18.29
N TRP A 63 9.45 15.30 -18.80
CA TRP A 63 8.92 14.22 -17.98
C TRP A 63 10.03 13.35 -17.37
N ALA A 64 11.03 12.96 -18.16
CA ALA A 64 12.18 12.19 -17.70
C ALA A 64 12.98 12.94 -16.62
N LEU A 65 13.18 14.25 -16.80
CA LEU A 65 13.86 15.10 -15.83
C LEU A 65 13.05 15.24 -14.53
N ARG A 66 11.74 15.44 -14.62
CA ARG A 66 10.84 15.46 -13.44
C ARG A 66 10.88 14.12 -12.69
N LEU A 67 10.78 12.99 -13.40
CA LEU A 67 10.86 11.66 -12.80
C LEU A 67 12.24 11.40 -12.17
N THR A 68 13.31 11.89 -12.79
CA THR A 68 14.67 11.76 -12.24
C THR A 68 14.83 12.59 -10.97
N ILE A 69 14.36 13.83 -10.96
CA ILE A 69 14.39 14.69 -9.77
C ILE A 69 13.54 14.09 -8.65
N ILE A 70 12.35 13.57 -8.97
CA ILE A 70 11.51 12.85 -8.01
C ILE A 70 12.24 11.61 -7.48
N GLY A 71 12.88 10.83 -8.36
CA GLY A 71 13.66 9.65 -7.98
C GLY A 71 14.83 9.97 -7.06
N ILE A 72 15.60 11.04 -7.36
CA ILE A 72 16.70 11.52 -6.52
C ILE A 72 16.16 12.01 -5.18
N PHE A 73 15.06 12.77 -5.17
CA PHE A 73 14.42 13.25 -3.96
C PHE A 73 13.92 12.10 -3.08
N LEU A 74 13.31 11.06 -3.68
CA LEU A 74 12.87 9.85 -2.99
C LEU A 74 14.05 9.06 -2.43
N TYR A 75 15.13 8.90 -3.20
CA TYR A 75 16.34 8.21 -2.75
C TYR A 75 17.02 8.94 -1.59
N ALA A 76 17.19 10.27 -1.72
CA ALA A 76 17.75 11.12 -0.67
C ALA A 76 16.88 11.08 0.59
N SER A 77 15.56 11.20 0.43
CA SER A 77 14.59 11.07 1.54
C SER A 77 14.71 9.70 2.21
N PHE A 78 14.81 8.62 1.45
CA PHE A 78 14.97 7.26 1.99
C PHE A 78 16.28 7.08 2.76
N ARG A 79 17.41 7.56 2.21
CA ARG A 79 18.73 7.56 2.87
C ARG A 79 18.72 8.36 4.16
N MET A 80 18.09 9.53 4.14
CA MET A 80 17.97 10.40 5.31
C MET A 80 17.06 9.75 6.35
N LEU A 81 15.94 9.15 5.92
CA LEU A 81 14.99 8.44 6.79
C LEU A 81 15.64 7.29 7.55
N GLY A 82 16.63 6.59 6.97
CA GLY A 82 17.38 5.53 7.67
C GLY A 82 18.02 5.98 8.99
N ASN A 83 18.55 7.21 9.06
CA ASN A 83 19.12 7.77 10.29
C ASN A 83 18.05 8.33 11.24
N PHE A 84 16.95 8.88 10.69
CA PHE A 84 15.82 9.43 11.46
C PHE A 84 14.89 8.35 12.02
N TRP A 85 14.89 7.14 11.46
CA TRP A 85 13.99 6.04 11.81
C TRP A 85 14.03 5.72 13.31
N ARG A 86 15.22 5.76 13.93
CA ARG A 86 15.39 5.53 15.38
C ARG A 86 14.60 6.52 16.25
N GLY A 87 14.41 7.76 15.80
CA GLY A 87 13.62 8.78 16.51
C GLY A 87 12.14 8.78 16.15
N ILE A 88 11.77 8.34 14.94
CA ILE A 88 10.37 8.29 14.47
C ILE A 88 9.64 7.08 15.05
N LEU A 89 10.34 5.98 15.28
CA LEU A 89 9.73 4.73 15.74
C LEU A 89 8.99 4.85 17.09
N PRO A 90 9.54 5.50 18.14
CA PRO A 90 8.81 5.79 19.37
C PRO A 90 7.55 6.63 19.13
N VAL A 91 7.61 7.57 18.19
CA VAL A 91 6.48 8.45 17.83
C VAL A 91 5.36 7.64 17.18
N LEU A 92 5.69 6.77 16.22
CA LEU A 92 4.73 5.89 15.55
C LEU A 92 4.08 4.91 16.52
N ILE A 93 4.88 4.28 17.40
CA ILE A 93 4.35 3.37 18.42
C ILE A 93 3.44 4.12 19.40
N ALA A 94 3.84 5.30 19.87
CA ALA A 94 3.01 6.13 20.74
C ALA A 94 1.70 6.56 20.07
N LEU A 95 1.74 6.85 18.76
CA LEU A 95 0.55 7.18 17.98
C LEU A 95 -0.42 5.99 17.91
N ILE A 96 0.09 4.78 17.65
CA ILE A 96 -0.69 3.55 17.60
C ILE A 96 -1.32 3.26 18.96
N ILE A 97 -0.55 3.30 20.05
CA ILE A 97 -1.06 3.14 21.41
C ILE A 97 -2.15 4.19 21.68
N CYS A 98 -1.90 5.45 21.31
CA CYS A 98 -2.88 6.53 21.44
C CYS A 98 -4.19 6.19 20.71
N THR A 99 -4.15 5.60 19.50
CA THR A 99 -5.39 5.25 18.77
C THR A 99 -6.28 4.22 19.49
N VAL A 100 -5.66 3.30 20.26
CA VAL A 100 -6.36 2.29 21.07
C VAL A 100 -6.90 2.90 22.35
N LEU A 101 -6.13 3.78 23.00
CA LEU A 101 -6.47 4.40 24.27
C LEU A 101 -7.41 5.62 24.13
N ALA A 102 -7.45 6.24 22.94
CA ALA A 102 -8.28 7.41 22.62
C ALA A 102 -9.78 7.27 22.99
N PRO A 103 -10.49 6.17 22.69
CA PRO A 103 -11.89 6.03 23.11
C PRO A 103 -12.06 6.03 24.64
N ILE A 104 -11.13 5.43 25.38
CA ILE A 104 -11.17 5.36 26.85
C ILE A 104 -10.96 6.77 27.44
N ALA A 105 -9.91 7.46 27.02
CA ALA A 105 -9.64 8.82 27.47
C ALA A 105 -10.73 9.81 27.03
N GLY A 106 -11.26 9.63 25.83
CA GLY A 106 -12.39 10.40 25.30
C GLY A 106 -13.66 10.21 26.13
N ALA A 107 -13.96 8.97 26.54
CA ALA A 107 -15.10 8.67 27.42
C ALA A 107 -14.94 9.32 28.80
N MET A 108 -13.73 9.30 29.38
CA MET A 108 -13.44 9.98 30.64
C MET A 108 -13.58 11.50 30.53
N ARG A 109 -13.12 12.08 29.41
CA ARG A 109 -13.27 13.51 29.16
C ARG A 109 -14.73 13.92 28.97
N ARG A 110 -15.54 13.10 28.29
CA ARG A 110 -16.99 13.33 28.16
C ARG A 110 -17.71 13.34 29.51
N LYS A 111 -17.16 12.64 30.51
CA LYS A 111 -17.64 12.66 31.91
C LYS A 111 -17.17 13.89 32.71
N GLY A 112 -16.46 14.83 32.09
CA GLY A 112 -16.04 16.10 32.70
C GLY A 112 -14.61 16.12 33.25
N LEU A 113 -13.82 15.05 33.12
CA LEU A 113 -12.42 15.06 33.57
C LEU A 113 -11.56 15.97 32.67
N PRO A 114 -10.62 16.75 33.24
CA PRO A 114 -9.68 17.53 32.45
C PRO A 114 -8.77 16.61 31.64
N SER A 115 -8.33 17.08 30.48
CA SER A 115 -7.61 16.26 29.48
C SER A 115 -6.37 15.56 30.04
N ALA A 116 -5.61 16.24 30.90
CA ALA A 116 -4.41 15.68 31.52
C ALA A 116 -4.72 14.53 32.48
N LEU A 117 -5.78 14.64 33.31
CA LEU A 117 -6.18 13.57 34.22
C LEU A 117 -6.76 12.39 33.46
N ALA A 118 -7.58 12.64 32.44
CA ALA A 118 -8.11 11.58 31.58
C ALA A 118 -6.98 10.79 30.91
N ALA A 119 -5.96 11.47 30.38
CA ALA A 119 -4.79 10.83 29.77
C ALA A 119 -3.96 10.04 30.79
N ALA A 120 -3.63 10.64 31.95
CA ALA A 120 -2.85 9.99 32.99
C ALA A 120 -3.53 8.72 33.52
N VAL A 121 -4.83 8.79 33.85
CA VAL A 121 -5.58 7.64 34.36
C VAL A 121 -5.70 6.56 33.29
N THR A 122 -5.95 6.92 32.03
CA THR A 122 -6.04 5.93 30.95
C THR A 122 -4.71 5.17 30.80
N ILE A 123 -3.58 5.89 30.78
CA ILE A 123 -2.25 5.27 30.69
C ILE A 123 -1.98 4.40 31.92
N LEU A 124 -2.25 4.91 33.12
CA LEU A 124 -2.03 4.17 34.37
C LEU A 124 -2.86 2.89 34.41
N VAL A 125 -4.13 2.93 34.03
CA VAL A 125 -5.02 1.76 33.97
C VAL A 125 -4.52 0.77 32.93
N SER A 126 -4.11 1.21 31.74
CA SER A 126 -3.56 0.33 30.71
C SER A 126 -2.25 -0.34 31.16
N PHE A 127 -1.32 0.42 31.75
CA PHE A 127 -0.06 -0.13 32.28
C PHE A 127 -0.30 -1.09 33.44
N THR A 128 -1.25 -0.79 34.32
CA THR A 128 -1.62 -1.68 35.43
C THR A 128 -2.23 -2.97 34.87
N ALA A 129 -3.17 -2.88 33.92
CA ALA A 129 -3.77 -4.06 33.31
C ALA A 129 -2.73 -4.97 32.64
N VAL A 130 -1.82 -4.40 31.85
CA VAL A 130 -0.73 -5.16 31.20
C VAL A 130 0.25 -5.70 32.23
N GLY A 131 0.66 -4.89 33.21
CA GLY A 131 1.58 -5.29 34.28
C GLY A 131 1.03 -6.42 35.14
N THR A 132 -0.27 -6.37 35.49
CA THR A 132 -0.97 -7.44 36.19
C THR A 132 -0.98 -8.72 35.37
N LEU A 133 -1.28 -8.65 34.06
CA LEU A 133 -1.23 -9.82 33.18
C LEU A 133 0.16 -10.49 33.20
N PHE A 134 1.23 -9.72 33.06
CA PHE A 134 2.60 -10.26 33.15
C PHE A 134 2.94 -10.82 34.53
N MET A 135 2.51 -10.16 35.61
CA MET A 135 2.79 -10.61 36.98
C MET A 135 2.15 -11.96 37.31
N PHE A 136 0.94 -12.22 36.81
CA PHE A 136 0.29 -13.53 36.98
C PHE A 136 1.01 -14.66 36.23
N ILE A 137 1.73 -14.34 35.15
CA ILE A 137 2.19 -15.33 34.18
C ILE A 137 3.68 -15.62 34.30
N ALA A 138 4.48 -14.61 34.65
CA ALA A 138 5.91 -14.79 34.85
C ALA A 138 6.24 -15.99 35.78
N PRO A 139 5.52 -16.24 36.91
CA PRO A 139 5.78 -17.40 37.76
C PRO A 139 5.45 -18.73 37.09
N ASP A 140 4.34 -18.79 36.36
CA ASP A 140 3.92 -20.01 35.65
C ASP A 140 4.88 -20.33 34.52
N PHE A 141 5.27 -19.32 33.74
CA PHE A 141 6.27 -19.47 32.69
C PHE A 141 7.63 -19.92 33.26
N ALA A 142 8.08 -19.30 34.36
CA ALA A 142 9.33 -19.68 35.01
C ALA A 142 9.31 -21.15 35.48
N ARG A 143 8.24 -21.58 36.15
CA ARG A 143 8.08 -22.98 36.59
C ARG A 143 8.00 -23.95 35.42
N GLN A 144 7.20 -23.63 34.42
CA GLN A 144 6.93 -24.56 33.31
C GLN A 144 8.05 -24.58 32.28
N SER A 145 8.91 -23.56 32.19
CA SER A 145 10.08 -23.56 31.30
C SER A 145 11.09 -24.65 31.65
N GLN A 146 11.30 -24.94 32.95
CA GLN A 146 12.14 -26.05 33.38
C GLN A 146 11.52 -27.40 33.02
N THR A 147 10.20 -27.55 33.20
CA THR A 147 9.47 -28.76 32.81
C THR A 147 9.46 -28.97 31.30
N LEU A 148 9.30 -27.90 30.51
CA LEU A 148 9.39 -27.92 29.06
C LEU A 148 10.74 -28.41 28.58
N TYR A 149 11.83 -27.99 29.21
CA TYR A 149 13.17 -28.44 28.84
C TYR A 149 13.29 -29.97 28.96
N LEU A 150 12.85 -30.54 30.09
CA LEU A 150 12.86 -31.98 30.31
C LEU A 150 11.91 -32.72 29.34
N GLN A 151 10.71 -32.21 29.17
CA GLN A 151 9.73 -32.74 28.20
C GLN A 151 10.20 -32.60 26.76
N THR A 152 11.10 -31.65 26.45
CA THR A 152 11.67 -31.50 25.12
C THR A 152 12.56 -32.65 24.75
N VAL A 153 13.43 -33.08 25.67
CA VAL A 153 14.29 -34.23 25.46
C VAL A 153 13.46 -35.51 25.30
N GLU A 154 12.47 -35.74 26.16
CA GLU A 154 11.58 -36.91 26.04
C GLU A 154 10.69 -36.87 24.79
N GLY A 155 10.18 -35.70 24.42
CA GLY A 155 9.32 -35.50 23.26
C GLY A 155 10.04 -35.80 21.95
N ILE A 156 11.29 -35.35 21.84
CA ILE A 156 12.17 -35.66 20.72
C ILE A 156 12.38 -37.18 20.59
N GLN A 157 12.62 -37.88 21.70
CA GLN A 157 12.76 -39.34 21.69
C GLN A 157 11.47 -40.05 21.25
N ARG A 158 10.30 -39.59 21.71
CA ARG A 158 8.99 -40.14 21.28
C ARG A 158 8.71 -39.88 19.80
N LEU A 159 9.09 -38.71 19.30
CA LEU A 159 9.00 -38.36 17.88
C LEU A 159 9.88 -39.27 17.03
N GLN A 160 11.10 -39.52 17.47
CA GLN A 160 12.02 -40.44 16.81
C GLN A 160 11.43 -41.86 16.77
N LEU A 161 10.89 -42.36 17.89
CA LEU A 161 10.22 -43.65 17.96
C LEU A 161 8.96 -43.73 17.08
N TRP A 162 8.19 -42.65 16.97
CA TRP A 162 7.01 -42.59 16.09
C TRP A 162 7.40 -42.54 14.61
N ALA A 163 8.43 -41.77 14.25
CA ALA A 163 8.93 -41.65 12.87
C ALA A 163 9.59 -42.96 12.37
N GLN A 164 10.18 -43.73 13.29
CA GLN A 164 10.65 -45.09 13.06
C GLN A 164 9.50 -46.11 12.93
N GLY A 165 8.33 -45.79 13.46
CA GLY A 165 7.14 -46.64 13.37
C GLY A 165 6.40 -46.50 12.02
N PRO A 166 5.50 -47.45 11.71
CA PRO A 166 4.61 -47.31 10.55
C PRO A 166 3.72 -46.08 10.72
N PRO A 167 3.49 -45.25 9.67
CA PRO A 167 3.72 -45.51 8.25
C PRO A 167 5.02 -44.91 7.65
N LEU A 168 5.88 -44.26 8.44
CA LEU A 168 7.02 -43.49 7.93
C LEU A 168 8.32 -44.30 7.82
N ASN A 169 8.59 -45.24 8.73
CA ASN A 169 9.72 -46.18 8.68
C ASN A 169 11.08 -45.54 8.34
N LEU A 170 11.35 -44.34 8.86
CA LEU A 170 12.56 -43.57 8.59
C LEU A 170 13.76 -44.12 9.39
N ASP A 171 14.95 -44.09 8.79
CA ASP A 171 16.18 -44.61 9.40
C ASP A 171 16.64 -43.73 10.59
N ALA A 172 17.14 -44.39 11.65
CA ALA A 172 17.45 -43.74 12.92
C ALA A 172 18.59 -42.71 12.81
N ASP A 173 19.52 -42.92 11.89
CA ASP A 173 20.72 -42.09 11.70
C ASP A 173 20.41 -40.78 10.96
N GLU A 174 19.48 -40.80 9.99
CA GLU A 174 19.02 -39.58 9.31
C GLU A 174 18.24 -38.68 10.28
N ILE A 175 17.36 -39.27 11.11
CA ILE A 175 16.57 -38.53 12.11
C ILE A 175 17.47 -37.95 13.21
N GLY A 176 18.47 -38.70 13.67
CA GLY A 176 19.41 -38.25 14.69
C GLY A 176 20.16 -36.99 14.29
N GLY A 177 20.64 -36.91 13.03
CA GLY A 177 21.34 -35.74 12.50
C GLY A 177 20.48 -34.47 12.47
N TYR A 178 19.22 -34.56 12.03
CA TYR A 178 18.30 -33.41 12.02
C TYR A 178 17.93 -32.96 13.44
N ILE A 179 17.76 -33.90 14.38
CA ILE A 179 17.46 -33.60 15.77
C ILE A 179 18.64 -32.86 16.43
N ASP A 180 19.86 -33.30 16.20
CA ASP A 180 21.06 -32.65 16.74
C ASP A 180 21.24 -31.24 16.16
N GLU A 181 20.96 -31.03 14.88
CA GLU A 181 20.95 -29.68 14.28
C GLU A 181 19.89 -28.77 14.92
N ILE A 182 18.68 -29.28 15.16
CA ILE A 182 17.60 -28.54 15.83
C ILE A 182 18.00 -28.22 17.28
N ALA A 183 18.59 -29.17 18.00
CA ALA A 183 19.05 -28.97 19.37
C ALA A 183 20.17 -27.92 19.43
N LEU A 184 21.16 -27.99 18.53
CA LEU A 184 22.24 -27.00 18.41
C LEU A 184 21.73 -25.62 17.97
N TRP A 185 20.70 -25.55 17.12
CA TRP A 185 20.05 -24.31 16.76
C TRP A 185 19.32 -23.70 17.97
N LEU A 186 18.55 -24.50 18.71
CA LEU A 186 17.86 -24.07 19.93
C LEU A 186 18.84 -23.58 20.99
N GLN A 187 19.96 -24.29 21.17
CA GLN A 187 20.97 -23.95 22.17
C GLN A 187 21.70 -22.64 21.81
N ARG A 188 22.01 -22.43 20.52
CA ARG A 188 22.55 -21.16 20.01
C ARG A 188 21.57 -20.01 20.16
N GLN A 189 20.28 -20.26 19.92
CA GLN A 189 19.25 -19.23 20.04
C GLN A 189 18.90 -18.90 21.49
N ALA A 190 18.86 -19.90 22.38
CA ALA A 190 18.73 -19.70 23.81
C ALA A 190 19.95 -18.93 24.37
N GLY A 191 21.16 -19.27 23.90
CA GLY A 191 22.39 -18.55 24.21
C GLY A 191 22.41 -17.11 23.68
N SER A 192 21.85 -16.85 22.49
CA SER A 192 21.74 -15.50 21.93
C SER A 192 20.68 -14.66 22.66
N ILE A 193 19.54 -15.25 23.04
CA ILE A 193 18.51 -14.58 23.84
C ILE A 193 19.04 -14.28 25.25
N ALA A 194 19.66 -15.25 25.92
CA ALA A 194 20.28 -15.05 27.23
C ALA A 194 21.43 -14.04 27.16
N GLY A 195 22.28 -14.13 26.13
CA GLY A 195 23.36 -13.17 25.88
C GLY A 195 22.86 -11.75 25.58
N SER A 196 21.71 -11.62 24.90
CA SER A 196 21.04 -10.32 24.66
C SER A 196 20.49 -9.72 25.95
N VAL A 197 20.00 -10.56 26.86
CA VAL A 197 19.54 -10.15 28.20
C VAL A 197 20.73 -9.72 29.08
N PHE A 198 21.87 -10.44 29.04
CA PHE A 198 23.05 -10.15 29.86
C PHE A 198 23.94 -9.01 29.34
N THR A 199 24.01 -8.77 28.02
CA THR A 199 24.64 -7.57 27.44
C THR A 199 23.80 -6.29 27.67
N GLY A 200 22.63 -6.45 28.29
CA GLY A 200 21.60 -5.44 28.48
C GLY A 200 21.96 -4.24 29.38
N ILE A 201 23.15 -4.10 29.97
CA ILE A 201 23.42 -2.88 30.76
C ILE A 201 23.51 -1.64 29.84
N GLY A 202 24.08 -1.77 28.64
CA GLY A 202 24.07 -0.71 27.62
C GLY A 202 22.75 -0.63 26.85
N THR A 203 22.14 -1.78 26.53
CA THR A 203 20.93 -1.89 25.69
C THR A 203 19.64 -1.62 26.47
N ALA A 204 19.55 -2.01 27.75
CA ALA A 204 18.39 -1.75 28.60
C ALA A 204 18.25 -0.26 28.92
N THR A 205 19.36 0.47 29.04
CA THR A 205 19.34 1.94 29.15
C THR A 205 18.62 2.55 27.94
N SER A 206 18.92 2.08 26.73
CA SER A 206 18.23 2.53 25.50
C SER A 206 16.76 2.13 25.45
N ILE A 207 16.40 0.92 25.88
CA ILE A 207 15.01 0.43 25.92
C ILE A 207 14.18 1.22 26.93
N VAL A 208 14.69 1.44 28.14
CA VAL A 208 14.00 2.20 29.19
C VAL A 208 13.76 3.64 28.74
N VAL A 209 14.78 4.28 28.14
CA VAL A 209 14.63 5.64 27.58
C VAL A 209 13.59 5.64 26.45
N THR A 210 13.63 4.67 25.55
CA THR A 210 12.66 4.54 24.45
C THR A 210 11.24 4.35 24.96
N LEU A 211 11.04 3.46 25.94
CA LEU A 211 9.75 3.18 26.54
C LEU A 211 9.21 4.40 27.31
N PHE A 212 10.09 5.09 28.04
CA PHE A 212 9.76 6.36 28.69
C PHE A 212 9.29 7.40 27.67
N ILE A 213 10.01 7.55 26.55
CA ILE A 213 9.61 8.45 25.45
C ILE A 213 8.24 8.05 24.89
N ILE A 214 7.99 6.77 24.63
CA ILE A 214 6.69 6.28 24.14
C ILE A 214 5.57 6.66 25.11
N VAL A 215 5.76 6.44 26.42
CA VAL A 215 4.76 6.78 27.45
C VAL A 215 4.49 8.27 27.49
N VAL A 216 5.55 9.09 27.50
CA VAL A 216 5.45 10.55 27.51
C VAL A 216 4.75 11.06 26.25
N LEU A 217 5.12 10.57 25.07
CA LEU A 217 4.48 10.94 23.82
C LEU A 217 3.01 10.51 23.79
N THR A 218 2.70 9.30 24.25
CA THR A 218 1.31 8.81 24.34
C THR A 218 0.49 9.73 25.25
N PHE A 219 1.06 10.14 26.39
CA PHE A 219 0.41 11.09 27.31
C PHE A 219 0.08 12.41 26.62
N PHE A 220 1.06 13.02 25.93
CA PHE A 220 0.83 14.28 25.22
C PHE A 220 -0.15 14.13 24.05
N PHE A 221 -0.08 13.06 23.27
CA PHE A 221 -1.02 12.80 22.19
C PHE A 221 -2.46 12.62 22.70
N LEU A 222 -2.62 11.94 23.83
CA LEU A 222 -3.93 11.70 24.43
C LEU A 222 -4.50 12.97 25.10
N LYS A 223 -3.64 13.75 25.75
CA LYS A 223 -3.99 15.03 26.39
C LYS A 223 -4.37 16.10 25.35
N ASP A 224 -3.49 16.33 24.37
CA ASP A 224 -3.54 17.50 23.49
C ASP A 224 -4.04 17.17 22.07
N GLY A 225 -4.24 15.90 21.72
CA GLY A 225 -4.61 15.47 20.35
C GLY A 225 -5.88 16.13 19.79
N HIS A 226 -6.86 16.47 20.64
CA HIS A 226 -8.07 17.19 20.22
C HIS A 226 -7.83 18.64 19.79
N ASN A 227 -6.76 19.28 20.29
CA ASN A 227 -6.38 20.64 19.95
C ASN A 227 -5.43 20.69 18.73
N PHE A 228 -4.94 19.53 18.29
CA PHE A 228 -3.98 19.43 17.19
C PHE A 228 -4.53 19.99 15.88
N LEU A 229 -5.73 19.57 15.43
CA LEU A 229 -6.33 20.07 14.19
C LEU A 229 -6.67 21.57 14.26
N PRO A 230 -7.29 22.10 15.34
CA PRO A 230 -7.44 23.54 15.51
C PRO A 230 -6.14 24.34 15.42
N TRP A 231 -5.08 23.91 16.12
CA TRP A 231 -3.76 24.54 16.08
C TRP A 231 -3.17 24.51 14.67
N LEU A 232 -3.25 23.36 14.00
CA LEU A 232 -2.71 23.17 12.66
C LEU A 232 -3.42 24.05 11.61
N ARG A 233 -4.74 24.25 11.75
CA ARG A 233 -5.50 25.21 10.93
C ARG A 233 -5.04 26.65 11.12
N GLN A 234 -4.68 27.04 12.33
CA GLN A 234 -4.15 28.38 12.60
C GLN A 234 -2.77 28.56 11.97
N ALA A 235 -1.92 27.53 12.01
CA ALA A 235 -0.57 27.59 11.46
C ALA A 235 -0.52 27.56 9.91
N THR A 236 -1.39 26.78 9.27
CA THR A 236 -1.36 26.55 7.80
C THR A 236 -2.25 27.52 6.99
N GLY A 237 -3.04 28.35 7.67
CA GLY A 237 -4.00 29.25 7.04
C GLY A 237 -5.35 28.59 6.71
N ARG A 238 -6.35 29.41 6.39
CA ARG A 238 -7.76 28.98 6.36
C ARG A 238 -8.06 27.94 5.27
N ARG A 239 -7.52 28.11 4.05
CA ARG A 239 -7.79 27.22 2.90
C ARG A 239 -7.09 25.87 3.05
N THR A 240 -5.76 25.88 3.23
CA THR A 240 -4.96 24.66 3.40
C THR A 240 -5.35 23.92 4.67
N GLY A 241 -5.65 24.64 5.75
CA GLY A 241 -6.09 24.05 7.01
C GLY A 241 -7.37 23.23 6.91
N TRP A 242 -8.33 23.60 6.05
CA TRP A 242 -9.55 22.81 5.85
C TRP A 242 -9.30 21.51 5.09
N HIS A 243 -8.50 21.56 4.02
CA HIS A 243 -8.05 20.34 3.33
C HIS A 243 -7.31 19.39 4.28
N LEU A 244 -6.42 19.95 5.10
CA LEU A 244 -5.62 19.16 6.04
C LEU A 244 -6.46 18.59 7.18
N THR A 245 -7.48 19.32 7.64
CA THR A 245 -8.44 18.83 8.65
C THR A 245 -9.21 17.63 8.13
N GLU A 246 -9.72 17.70 6.90
CA GLU A 246 -10.43 16.58 6.28
C GLU A 246 -9.52 15.37 6.09
N LEU A 247 -8.36 15.58 5.46
CA LEU A 247 -7.41 14.52 5.17
C LEU A 247 -6.92 13.82 6.44
N LEU A 248 -6.47 14.58 7.45
CA LEU A 248 -5.97 14.00 8.69
C LEU A 248 -7.06 13.33 9.51
N THR A 249 -8.31 13.80 9.42
CA THR A 249 -9.44 13.13 10.06
C THR A 249 -9.70 11.77 9.40
N ARG A 250 -9.68 11.69 8.06
CA ARG A 250 -9.78 10.42 7.32
C ARG A 250 -8.63 9.47 7.67
N VAL A 251 -7.40 9.97 7.74
CA VAL A 251 -6.23 9.16 8.13
C VAL A 251 -6.38 8.65 9.55
N TRP A 252 -6.78 9.51 10.49
CA TRP A 252 -6.96 9.14 11.90
C TRP A 252 -8.08 8.13 12.12
N SER A 253 -9.23 8.30 11.45
CA SER A 253 -10.35 7.36 11.54
C SER A 253 -9.97 5.98 10.99
N THR A 254 -9.27 5.97 9.85
CA THR A 254 -8.76 4.78 9.17
C THR A 254 -7.75 4.04 10.06
N LEU A 255 -6.67 4.72 10.47
CA LEU A 255 -5.63 4.16 11.35
C LEU A 255 -6.21 3.62 12.66
N GLY A 256 -7.01 4.44 13.36
CA GLY A 256 -7.60 4.02 14.62
C GLY A 256 -8.61 2.90 14.46
N GLY A 257 -9.39 2.90 13.37
CA GLY A 257 -10.31 1.81 13.04
C GLY A 257 -9.59 0.47 12.91
N PHE A 258 -8.52 0.43 12.12
CA PHE A 258 -7.72 -0.77 11.93
C PHE A 258 -7.01 -1.24 13.19
N VAL A 259 -6.28 -0.36 13.90
CA VAL A 259 -5.54 -0.78 15.10
C VAL A 259 -6.51 -1.31 16.17
N ARG A 260 -7.68 -0.70 16.33
CA ARG A 260 -8.71 -1.21 17.26
C ARG A 260 -9.32 -2.52 16.79
N ALA A 261 -9.63 -2.65 15.50
CA ALA A 261 -10.12 -3.90 14.94
C ALA A 261 -9.10 -5.03 15.17
N GLN A 262 -7.81 -4.77 14.90
CA GLN A 262 -6.73 -5.72 15.13
C GLN A 262 -6.57 -6.07 16.60
N ALA A 263 -6.64 -5.09 17.51
CA ALA A 263 -6.60 -5.37 18.94
C ALA A 263 -7.74 -6.29 19.40
N VAL A 264 -8.95 -6.12 18.83
CA VAL A 264 -10.10 -7.00 19.10
C VAL A 264 -9.88 -8.39 18.50
N VAL A 265 -9.46 -8.48 17.24
CA VAL A 265 -9.14 -9.76 16.58
C VAL A 265 -8.10 -10.54 17.40
N SER A 266 -6.96 -9.92 17.69
CA SER A 266 -5.89 -10.54 18.50
C SER A 266 -6.37 -10.96 19.89
N ALA A 267 -7.23 -10.18 20.54
CA ALA A 267 -7.80 -10.54 21.84
C ALA A 267 -8.69 -11.77 21.75
N VAL A 268 -9.52 -11.84 20.70
CA VAL A 268 -10.39 -12.97 20.45
C VAL A 268 -9.57 -14.22 20.14
N ASP A 269 -8.54 -14.12 19.28
CA ASP A 269 -7.64 -15.24 18.97
C ASP A 269 -6.90 -15.74 20.21
N ALA A 270 -6.39 -14.83 21.04
CA ALA A 270 -5.74 -15.18 22.30
C ALA A 270 -6.68 -15.95 23.24
N VAL A 271 -7.96 -15.57 23.31
CA VAL A 271 -8.96 -16.26 24.13
C VAL A 271 -9.29 -17.64 23.55
N PHE A 272 -9.60 -17.74 22.25
CA PHE A 272 -9.96 -19.02 21.63
C PHE A 272 -8.81 -20.01 21.59
N ILE A 273 -7.61 -19.57 21.17
CA ILE A 273 -6.41 -20.39 21.16
C ILE A 273 -6.01 -20.71 22.60
N GLY A 274 -5.96 -19.73 23.50
CA GLY A 274 -5.61 -19.95 24.89
C GLY A 274 -6.52 -20.95 25.61
N LEU A 275 -7.83 -20.82 25.42
CA LEU A 275 -8.81 -21.74 26.00
C LEU A 275 -8.70 -23.13 25.37
N GLY A 276 -8.57 -23.22 24.05
CA GLY A 276 -8.42 -24.51 23.37
C GLY A 276 -7.14 -25.24 23.77
N LEU A 277 -6.02 -24.53 23.91
CA LEU A 277 -4.76 -25.08 24.42
C LEU A 277 -4.90 -25.56 25.87
N ALA A 278 -5.58 -24.77 26.72
CA ALA A 278 -5.84 -25.15 28.11
C ALA A 278 -6.72 -26.41 28.21
N LEU A 279 -7.75 -26.54 27.36
CA LEU A 279 -8.64 -27.71 27.31
C LEU A 279 -7.91 -28.98 26.81
N ILE A 280 -7.01 -28.86 25.85
CA ILE A 280 -6.18 -29.98 25.36
C ILE A 280 -5.11 -30.39 26.41
N GLY A 281 -4.81 -29.48 27.34
CA GLY A 281 -3.83 -29.65 28.41
C GLY A 281 -2.41 -29.30 27.99
N VAL A 282 -2.25 -28.39 27.03
CA VAL A 282 -0.95 -27.93 26.54
C VAL A 282 -0.27 -27.11 27.64
N PRO A 283 0.98 -27.42 28.03
CA PRO A 283 1.71 -26.60 28.98
C PRO A 283 1.91 -25.20 28.38
N LEU A 284 1.97 -24.18 29.23
CA LEU A 284 2.14 -22.78 28.82
C LEU A 284 1.00 -22.23 27.95
N ALA A 285 -0.19 -22.86 27.98
CA ALA A 285 -1.35 -22.37 27.22
C ALA A 285 -1.59 -20.85 27.41
N MET A 286 -1.47 -20.35 28.64
CA MET A 286 -1.61 -18.92 28.94
C MET A 286 -0.49 -18.05 28.33
N ALA A 287 0.76 -18.53 28.35
CA ALA A 287 1.87 -17.79 27.73
C ALA A 287 1.74 -17.79 26.20
N LEU A 288 1.33 -18.91 25.61
CA LEU A 288 1.02 -19.03 24.18
C LEU A 288 -0.16 -18.15 23.77
N ALA A 289 -1.18 -18.01 24.60
CA ALA A 289 -2.29 -17.09 24.38
C ALA A 289 -1.81 -15.63 24.26
N ILE A 290 -0.86 -15.20 25.09
CA ILE A 290 -0.30 -13.85 25.02
C ILE A 290 0.65 -13.68 23.84
N ILE A 291 1.47 -14.70 23.55
CA ILE A 291 2.27 -14.67 22.34
C ILE A 291 1.34 -14.54 21.13
N THR A 292 0.22 -15.26 21.10
CA THR A 292 -0.82 -15.13 20.08
C THR A 292 -1.40 -13.72 20.05
N PHE A 293 -1.74 -13.13 21.21
CA PHE A 293 -2.23 -11.75 21.30
C PHE A 293 -1.25 -10.73 20.71
N ILE A 294 0.02 -10.81 21.10
CA ILE A 294 1.07 -9.87 20.68
C ILE A 294 1.39 -10.10 19.20
N ALA A 295 1.57 -11.35 18.79
CA ALA A 295 1.92 -11.72 17.43
C ALA A 295 0.76 -11.42 16.46
N GLY A 296 -0.48 -11.52 16.91
CA GLY A 296 -1.69 -11.20 16.15
C GLY A 296 -1.71 -9.78 15.61
N PHE A 297 -0.94 -8.85 16.16
CA PHE A 297 -0.79 -7.51 15.58
C PHE A 297 -0.06 -7.49 14.22
N ILE A 298 0.64 -8.56 13.84
CA ILE A 298 1.33 -8.70 12.57
C ILE A 298 0.55 -9.70 11.70
N PRO A 299 -0.20 -9.23 10.68
CA PRO A 299 -1.04 -10.10 9.86
C PRO A 299 -0.26 -11.25 9.22
N PHE A 300 -0.87 -12.44 9.16
CA PHE A 300 -0.31 -13.70 8.67
C PHE A 300 0.88 -14.25 9.47
N VAL A 301 1.89 -13.42 9.75
CA VAL A 301 3.08 -13.80 10.51
C VAL A 301 2.70 -14.20 11.93
N GLY A 302 1.80 -13.45 12.56
CA GLY A 302 1.35 -13.69 13.92
C GLY A 302 0.78 -15.08 14.11
N ALA A 303 -0.20 -15.42 13.28
CA ALA A 303 -0.86 -16.72 13.28
C ALA A 303 0.10 -17.87 12.96
N ILE A 304 0.97 -17.71 11.95
CA ILE A 304 1.93 -18.74 11.57
C ILE A 304 2.91 -19.00 12.72
N VAL A 305 3.51 -17.96 13.29
CA VAL A 305 4.52 -18.09 14.35
C VAL A 305 3.89 -18.61 15.64
N ALA A 306 2.78 -18.02 16.09
CA ALA A 306 2.11 -18.44 17.32
C ALA A 306 1.50 -19.85 17.19
N GLY A 307 0.89 -20.16 16.04
CA GLY A 307 0.35 -21.48 15.71
C GLY A 307 1.44 -22.54 15.65
N ALA A 308 2.54 -22.28 14.93
CA ALA A 308 3.67 -23.20 14.84
C ALA A 308 4.29 -23.46 16.23
N LEU A 309 4.46 -22.41 17.04
CA LEU A 309 4.98 -22.55 18.40
C LEU A 309 4.04 -23.40 19.27
N SER A 310 2.74 -23.19 19.16
CA SER A 310 1.71 -23.94 19.90
C SER A 310 1.68 -25.42 19.51
N VAL A 311 1.71 -25.71 18.20
CA VAL A 311 1.75 -27.08 17.67
C VAL A 311 3.05 -27.78 18.07
N THR A 312 4.19 -27.07 17.97
CA THR A 312 5.50 -27.61 18.36
C THR A 312 5.54 -27.97 19.84
N ILE A 313 5.09 -27.07 20.72
CA ILE A 313 5.04 -27.34 22.16
C ILE A 313 4.11 -28.51 22.46
N ALA A 314 2.95 -28.60 21.80
CA ALA A 314 2.05 -29.74 21.97
C ALA A 314 2.67 -31.06 21.47
N LEU A 315 3.35 -31.05 20.34
CA LEU A 315 4.03 -32.22 19.79
C LEU A 315 5.08 -32.77 20.74
N VAL A 316 5.87 -31.87 21.29
CA VAL A 316 6.96 -32.20 22.19
C VAL A 316 6.45 -32.64 23.56
N SER A 317 5.49 -31.92 24.15
CA SER A 317 5.03 -32.20 25.52
C SER A 317 3.98 -33.29 25.62
N LEU A 318 3.17 -33.48 24.58
CA LEU A 318 1.95 -34.28 24.62
C LEU A 318 1.87 -35.35 23.52
N GLY A 319 2.79 -35.33 22.55
CA GLY A 319 2.87 -36.29 21.46
C GLY A 319 2.05 -35.92 20.21
N PHE A 320 2.21 -36.72 19.17
CA PHE A 320 1.71 -36.44 17.81
C PHE A 320 0.19 -36.24 17.72
N THR A 321 -0.60 -37.08 18.38
CA THR A 321 -2.08 -37.00 18.31
C THR A 321 -2.60 -35.68 18.87
N LYS A 322 -2.07 -35.23 20.01
CA LYS A 322 -2.48 -33.95 20.62
C LYS A 322 -1.96 -32.76 19.82
N ALA A 323 -0.78 -32.87 19.20
CA ALA A 323 -0.31 -31.86 18.26
C ALA A 323 -1.24 -31.68 17.06
N LEU A 324 -1.76 -32.79 16.51
CA LEU A 324 -2.73 -32.74 15.41
C LEU A 324 -4.05 -32.05 15.83
N LEU A 325 -4.51 -32.30 17.06
CA LEU A 325 -5.67 -31.59 17.62
C LEU A 325 -5.40 -30.09 17.78
N VAL A 326 -4.21 -29.71 18.25
CA VAL A 326 -3.80 -28.30 18.35
C VAL A 326 -3.70 -27.67 16.95
N LEU A 327 -3.16 -28.37 15.96
CA LEU A 327 -3.14 -27.90 14.58
C LEU A 327 -4.56 -27.68 14.05
N GLY A 328 -5.46 -28.64 14.28
CA GLY A 328 -6.88 -28.52 13.93
C GLY A 328 -7.56 -27.34 14.63
N LEU A 329 -7.26 -27.11 15.91
CA LEU A 329 -7.74 -25.94 16.67
C LEU A 329 -7.25 -24.63 16.05
N VAL A 330 -5.94 -24.51 15.79
CA VAL A 330 -5.34 -23.30 15.19
C VAL A 330 -5.96 -23.01 13.83
N LEU A 331 -6.11 -24.04 12.98
CA LEU A 331 -6.76 -23.89 11.68
C LEU A 331 -8.24 -23.50 11.83
N LEU A 332 -8.97 -24.09 12.78
CA LEU A 332 -10.37 -23.75 13.03
C LEU A 332 -10.53 -22.28 13.46
N VAL A 333 -9.69 -21.82 14.39
CA VAL A 333 -9.68 -20.42 14.82
C VAL A 333 -9.30 -19.51 13.65
N GLN A 334 -8.31 -19.88 12.83
CA GLN A 334 -7.93 -19.10 11.66
C GLN A 334 -9.06 -18.99 10.63
N GLN A 335 -9.82 -20.05 10.42
CA GLN A 335 -10.98 -20.02 9.52
C GLN A 335 -12.11 -19.17 10.08
N LEU A 336 -12.34 -19.19 11.39
CA LEU A 336 -13.28 -18.30 12.06
C LEU A 336 -12.82 -16.83 11.92
N GLU A 337 -11.52 -16.58 12.13
CA GLU A 337 -10.90 -15.27 12.00
C GLU A 337 -11.07 -14.72 10.57
N GLY A 338 -10.67 -15.50 9.57
CA GLY A 338 -10.67 -15.09 8.17
C GLY A 338 -12.06 -14.95 7.56
N ASN A 339 -13.00 -15.84 7.89
CA ASN A 339 -14.31 -15.87 7.25
C ASN A 339 -15.40 -15.11 8.01
N VAL A 340 -15.21 -14.84 9.31
CA VAL A 340 -16.26 -14.22 10.15
C VAL A 340 -15.74 -12.94 10.82
N LEU A 341 -14.68 -13.03 11.62
CA LEU A 341 -14.23 -11.90 12.43
C LEU A 341 -13.65 -10.79 11.57
N SER A 342 -12.78 -11.13 10.62
CA SER A 342 -12.11 -10.14 9.76
C SER A 342 -13.12 -9.35 8.91
N PRO A 343 -14.07 -9.96 8.20
CA PRO A 343 -15.12 -9.20 7.51
C PRO A 343 -15.97 -8.35 8.47
N TRP A 344 -16.31 -8.86 9.66
CA TRP A 344 -17.14 -8.13 10.61
C TRP A 344 -16.42 -6.94 11.26
N LEU A 345 -15.15 -7.08 11.61
CA LEU A 345 -14.34 -6.08 12.31
C LEU A 345 -13.61 -5.12 11.36
N GLN A 346 -13.22 -5.58 10.17
CA GLN A 346 -12.32 -4.85 9.26
C GLN A 346 -13.01 -4.30 8.00
N SER A 347 -14.23 -4.76 7.64
CA SER A 347 -14.90 -4.39 6.36
C SER A 347 -15.06 -2.88 6.12
N LYS A 348 -15.15 -2.08 7.18
CA LYS A 348 -15.38 -0.62 7.05
C LYS A 348 -14.11 0.22 7.08
N ALA A 349 -12.96 -0.35 7.47
CA ALA A 349 -11.84 0.48 7.89
C ALA A 349 -10.87 0.86 6.75
N MET A 350 -10.69 0.02 5.74
CA MET A 350 -9.50 0.15 4.86
C MET A 350 -9.77 0.13 3.34
N ASN A 351 -10.76 -0.62 2.85
CA ASN A 351 -10.99 -0.82 1.40
C ASN A 351 -9.68 -1.08 0.62
N LEU A 352 -8.77 -1.87 1.21
CA LEU A 352 -7.51 -2.25 0.59
C LEU A 352 -7.64 -3.64 -0.02
N HIS A 353 -7.15 -3.79 -1.24
CA HIS A 353 -7.05 -5.11 -1.87
C HIS A 353 -6.07 -6.00 -1.07
N PRO A 354 -6.36 -7.28 -0.79
CA PRO A 354 -5.50 -8.16 0.01
C PRO A 354 -4.05 -8.24 -0.50
N VAL A 355 -3.84 -8.18 -1.82
CA VAL A 355 -2.50 -8.13 -2.44
C VAL A 355 -1.69 -6.93 -1.98
N ILE A 356 -2.31 -5.76 -1.80
CA ILE A 356 -1.62 -4.55 -1.30
C ILE A 356 -1.15 -4.78 0.12
N VAL A 357 -1.97 -5.42 0.96
CA VAL A 357 -1.61 -5.76 2.34
C VAL A 357 -0.41 -6.71 2.35
N LEU A 358 -0.45 -7.78 1.56
CA LEU A 358 0.63 -8.77 1.47
C LEU A 358 1.96 -8.15 0.98
N ILE A 359 1.92 -7.36 -0.09
CA ILE A 359 3.10 -6.66 -0.62
C ILE A 359 3.65 -5.70 0.43
N SER A 360 2.78 -4.94 1.09
CA SER A 360 3.18 -3.97 2.11
C SER A 360 3.87 -4.66 3.28
N VAL A 361 3.30 -5.74 3.82
CA VAL A 361 3.90 -6.52 4.92
C VAL A 361 5.24 -7.11 4.50
N THR A 362 5.34 -7.63 3.28
CA THR A 362 6.58 -8.23 2.75
C THR A 362 7.68 -7.17 2.64
N VAL A 363 7.39 -6.04 1.99
CA VAL A 363 8.32 -4.92 1.82
C VAL A 363 8.69 -4.30 3.16
N GLY A 364 7.71 -4.03 4.02
CA GLY A 364 7.94 -3.47 5.36
C GLY A 364 8.81 -4.37 6.22
N SER A 365 8.53 -5.68 6.22
CA SER A 365 9.35 -6.67 6.95
C SER A 365 10.77 -6.75 6.42
N ALA A 366 10.96 -6.70 5.10
CA ALA A 366 12.28 -6.73 4.49
C ALA A 366 13.11 -5.46 4.82
N LEU A 367 12.46 -4.29 4.89
CA LEU A 367 13.15 -3.01 5.12
C LEU A 367 13.44 -2.72 6.58
N PHE A 368 12.49 -2.98 7.49
CA PHE A 368 12.60 -2.59 8.90
C PHE A 368 12.36 -3.76 9.88
N GLY A 369 12.47 -4.99 9.39
CA GLY A 369 12.27 -6.20 10.19
C GLY A 369 10.85 -6.30 10.75
N LEU A 370 10.73 -6.90 11.94
CA LEU A 370 9.44 -7.15 12.59
C LEU A 370 8.59 -5.88 12.75
N ILE A 371 9.22 -4.75 13.07
CA ILE A 371 8.53 -3.48 13.29
C ILE A 371 8.01 -2.91 11.96
N GLY A 372 8.74 -3.10 10.87
CA GLY A 372 8.30 -2.72 9.54
C GLY A 372 7.10 -3.54 9.05
N GLY A 373 7.08 -4.85 9.33
CA GLY A 373 5.93 -5.71 9.05
C GLY A 373 4.67 -5.26 9.78
N PHE A 374 4.81 -4.90 11.07
CA PHE A 374 3.71 -4.37 11.87
C PHE A 374 3.17 -3.03 11.34
N LEU A 375 4.06 -2.10 11.00
CA LEU A 375 3.68 -0.76 10.54
C LEU A 375 3.29 -0.69 9.05
N ALA A 376 3.54 -1.77 8.30
CA ALA A 376 3.30 -1.81 6.87
C ALA A 376 1.84 -1.54 6.48
N VAL A 377 0.89 -2.21 7.15
CA VAL A 377 -0.53 -2.10 6.82
C VAL A 377 -1.09 -0.71 7.17
N PRO A 378 -0.84 -0.16 8.38
CA PRO A 378 -1.16 1.24 8.68
C PRO A 378 -0.54 2.26 7.71
N ALA A 379 0.70 2.04 7.27
CA ALA A 379 1.36 2.92 6.31
C ALA A 379 0.68 2.85 4.93
N ALA A 380 0.43 1.65 4.42
CA ALA A 380 -0.25 1.44 3.14
C ALA A 380 -1.67 2.04 3.14
N ALA A 381 -2.38 1.86 4.24
CA ALA A 381 -3.68 2.48 4.49
C ALA A 381 -3.64 4.00 4.43
N THR A 382 -2.66 4.61 5.10
CA THR A 382 -2.47 6.06 5.09
C THR A 382 -2.21 6.57 3.67
N ILE A 383 -1.34 5.89 2.92
CA ILE A 383 -1.05 6.22 1.52
C ILE A 383 -2.32 6.13 0.67
N ALA A 384 -3.10 5.06 0.82
CA ALA A 384 -4.35 4.89 0.09
C ALA A 384 -5.39 5.99 0.42
N VAL A 385 -5.47 6.43 1.67
CA VAL A 385 -6.34 7.56 2.06
C VAL A 385 -5.89 8.87 1.41
N VAL A 386 -4.58 9.16 1.42
CA VAL A 386 -4.04 10.36 0.77
C VAL A 386 -4.31 10.31 -0.74
N TYR A 387 -4.08 9.16 -1.37
CA TYR A 387 -4.33 8.97 -2.80
C TYR A 387 -5.80 9.16 -3.16
N ARG A 388 -6.73 8.50 -2.44
CA ARG A 388 -8.18 8.65 -2.65
C ARG A 388 -8.63 10.09 -2.47
N TYR A 389 -8.15 10.76 -1.41
CA TYR A 389 -8.47 12.18 -1.21
C TYR A 389 -7.97 13.07 -2.36
N PHE A 390 -6.78 12.78 -2.90
CA PHE A 390 -6.27 13.51 -4.06
C PHE A 390 -7.12 13.24 -5.32
N GLN A 391 -7.53 11.99 -5.55
CA GLN A 391 -8.46 11.64 -6.61
C GLN A 391 -9.81 12.35 -6.48
N ASP A 392 -10.41 12.35 -5.29
CA ASP A 392 -11.65 13.08 -4.99
C ASP A 392 -11.52 14.56 -5.38
N MET A 393 -10.41 15.21 -5.00
CA MET A 393 -10.17 16.61 -5.33
C MET A 393 -9.95 16.84 -6.83
N MET A 394 -9.35 15.90 -7.56
CA MET A 394 -9.19 15.98 -9.02
C MET A 394 -10.52 15.78 -9.74
N MET A 395 -11.34 14.81 -9.32
CA MET A 395 -12.67 14.54 -9.89
C MET A 395 -13.62 15.73 -9.71
N LEU A 396 -13.52 16.45 -8.58
CA LEU A 396 -14.25 17.71 -8.39
C LEU A 396 -13.80 18.82 -9.35
N GLN A 397 -12.51 18.85 -9.71
CA GLN A 397 -11.99 19.83 -10.65
C GLN A 397 -12.35 19.49 -12.10
N SER A 398 -12.29 18.21 -12.49
CA SER A 398 -12.67 17.74 -13.82
C SER A 398 -14.18 17.75 -14.05
N GLY A 399 -14.98 17.78 -12.98
CA GLY A 399 -16.44 17.77 -13.07
C GLY A 399 -17.05 16.37 -13.22
N GLU A 400 -16.25 15.31 -13.07
CA GLU A 400 -16.70 13.91 -13.06
C GLU A 400 -17.61 13.60 -11.86
N ARG A 401 -17.40 14.30 -10.74
CA ARG A 401 -18.16 14.17 -9.51
C ARG A 401 -18.47 15.54 -8.94
N THR A 402 -19.60 15.66 -8.26
CA THR A 402 -19.94 16.85 -7.48
C THR A 402 -19.59 16.66 -6.00
N ALA A 403 -19.52 17.76 -5.25
CA ALA A 403 -19.27 17.69 -3.81
C ALA A 403 -20.41 17.00 -3.03
N GLU A 404 -21.57 16.78 -3.64
CA GLU A 404 -22.68 16.03 -3.04
C GLU A 404 -22.50 14.51 -3.20
N ASP A 405 -21.75 14.08 -4.23
CA ASP A 405 -21.51 12.66 -4.52
C ASP A 405 -20.39 12.05 -3.65
N LEU A 406 -19.62 12.89 -2.96
CA LEU A 406 -18.45 12.48 -2.18
C LEU A 406 -18.76 12.44 -0.68
N GLU A 407 -18.27 11.40 -0.01
CA GLU A 407 -18.40 11.26 1.44
C GLU A 407 -17.28 12.04 2.15
N PHE A 408 -17.66 13.09 2.90
CA PHE A 408 -16.73 13.87 3.71
C PHE A 408 -16.80 13.50 5.19
N SER A 409 -15.64 13.39 5.83
CA SER A 409 -15.50 13.10 7.26
C SER A 409 -15.75 14.32 8.14
N THR A 410 -15.62 15.54 7.59
CA THR A 410 -15.78 16.80 8.32
C THR A 410 -16.58 17.82 7.52
N VAL A 411 -17.28 18.71 8.24
CA VAL A 411 -17.97 19.87 7.63
C VAL A 411 -16.99 20.77 6.87
N ALA A 412 -15.76 20.92 7.38
CA ALA A 412 -14.70 21.65 6.69
C ALA A 412 -14.32 21.00 5.35
N GLY A 413 -14.31 19.66 5.30
CA GLY A 413 -14.14 18.85 4.10
C GLY A 413 -15.20 19.14 3.04
N PHE A 414 -16.48 19.09 3.42
CA PHE A 414 -17.58 19.39 2.50
C PHE A 414 -17.50 20.81 1.93
N LEU A 415 -17.23 21.80 2.79
CA LEU A 415 -17.09 23.21 2.38
C LEU A 415 -15.93 23.41 1.40
N ILE A 416 -14.78 22.78 1.66
CA ILE A 416 -13.64 22.89 0.74
C ILE A 416 -13.87 22.09 -0.55
N GLY A 417 -14.63 20.99 -0.50
CA GLY A 417 -15.07 20.26 -1.68
C GLY A 417 -15.95 21.13 -2.60
N ARG A 418 -16.99 21.77 -2.04
CA ARG A 418 -17.84 22.75 -2.77
C ARG A 418 -17.03 23.88 -3.38
N TYR A 419 -16.11 24.45 -2.61
CA TYR A 419 -15.22 25.50 -3.11
C TYR A 419 -14.32 25.01 -4.26
N THR A 420 -13.82 23.78 -4.16
CA THR A 420 -12.97 23.16 -5.19
C THR A 420 -13.77 22.88 -6.47
N GLN A 421 -15.01 22.41 -6.34
CA GLN A 421 -15.94 22.25 -7.46
C GLN A 421 -16.17 23.58 -8.17
N GLN A 422 -16.52 24.64 -7.44
CA GLN A 422 -16.76 25.97 -8.01
C GLN A 422 -15.52 26.52 -8.74
N GLN A 423 -14.32 26.28 -8.19
CA GLN A 423 -13.08 26.64 -8.88
C GLN A 423 -12.82 25.79 -10.13
N GLY A 424 -13.17 24.51 -10.08
CA GLY A 424 -13.15 23.60 -11.21
C GLY A 424 -14.02 24.12 -12.34
N ASP A 425 -15.26 24.50 -12.03
CA ASP A 425 -16.22 25.02 -13.01
C ASP A 425 -15.63 26.20 -13.79
N HIS A 426 -15.08 27.19 -13.09
CA HIS A 426 -14.45 28.36 -13.72
C HIS A 426 -13.20 28.01 -14.54
N LYS A 427 -12.39 27.06 -14.09
CA LYS A 427 -11.20 26.61 -14.85
C LYS A 427 -11.60 25.83 -16.09
N ARG A 428 -12.64 25.01 -16.03
CA ARG A 428 -13.12 24.23 -17.19
C ARG A 428 -13.68 25.15 -18.27
N GLU A 429 -14.40 26.21 -17.90
CA GLU A 429 -14.82 27.25 -18.85
C GLU A 429 -13.61 27.84 -19.61
N GLN A 430 -12.52 28.14 -18.89
CA GLN A 430 -11.29 28.64 -19.51
C GLN A 430 -10.60 27.58 -20.39
N TRP A 431 -10.51 26.33 -19.93
CA TRP A 431 -9.84 25.26 -20.67
C TRP A 431 -10.60 24.87 -21.93
N LEU A 432 -11.92 24.76 -21.88
CA LEU A 432 -12.75 24.44 -23.03
C LEU A 432 -12.76 25.55 -24.08
N SER A 433 -12.36 26.78 -23.72
CA SER A 433 -12.16 27.86 -24.69
C SER A 433 -10.90 27.69 -25.55
N ILE A 434 -10.00 26.78 -25.17
CA ILE A 434 -8.79 26.42 -25.93
C ILE A 434 -9.13 25.22 -26.83
N PRO A 435 -9.06 25.36 -28.18
CA PRO A 435 -9.49 24.31 -29.11
C PRO A 435 -8.83 22.95 -28.88
N ASP A 436 -7.56 22.91 -28.45
CA ASP A 436 -6.81 21.67 -28.18
C ASP A 436 -7.26 20.93 -26.89
N HIS A 437 -8.06 21.57 -26.05
CA HIS A 437 -8.58 21.00 -24.80
C HIS A 437 -10.10 20.79 -24.81
N ALA A 438 -10.77 21.27 -25.86
CA ALA A 438 -12.15 20.91 -26.12
C ALA A 438 -12.24 19.41 -26.39
N ALA A 439 -13.29 18.77 -25.88
CA ALA A 439 -13.58 17.41 -26.27
C ALA A 439 -13.76 17.38 -27.80
N PRO A 440 -13.24 16.36 -28.51
CA PRO A 440 -13.36 16.29 -29.97
C PRO A 440 -14.83 16.43 -30.39
N GLU A 441 -15.10 17.09 -31.51
CA GLU A 441 -16.46 17.23 -32.04
C GLU A 441 -17.15 15.85 -32.08
N GLY A 442 -18.28 15.71 -31.38
CA GLY A 442 -19.00 14.44 -31.22
C GLY A 442 -18.77 13.69 -29.90
N ALA A 443 -17.83 14.08 -29.04
CA ALA A 443 -17.58 13.38 -27.76
C ALA A 443 -18.77 13.40 -26.78
N ALA A 444 -19.68 14.39 -26.91
CA ALA A 444 -20.93 14.42 -26.16
C ALA A 444 -22.04 13.57 -26.80
N GLU A 445 -21.95 13.30 -28.11
CA GLU A 445 -22.89 12.42 -28.83
C GLU A 445 -22.60 10.94 -28.50
N ASP A 446 -21.34 10.56 -28.28
CA ASP A 446 -20.94 9.20 -27.84
C ASP A 446 -21.49 8.79 -26.46
N VAL A 447 -21.74 9.75 -25.56
CA VAL A 447 -22.26 9.47 -24.21
C VAL A 447 -23.79 9.53 -24.16
N THR A 448 -24.43 10.09 -25.20
CA THR A 448 -25.89 10.30 -25.24
C THR A 448 -26.61 9.43 -26.27
N HIS A 449 -25.90 8.88 -27.26
CA HIS A 449 -26.46 7.87 -28.14
C HIS A 449 -26.36 6.49 -27.52
N ASN A 450 -27.52 5.94 -27.20
CA ASN A 450 -27.72 4.51 -26.99
C ASN A 450 -27.40 3.80 -28.34
N GLY A 451 -26.11 3.53 -28.60
CA GLY A 451 -25.59 2.55 -29.55
C GLY A 451 -26.04 2.62 -31.02
N THR A 452 -25.96 3.76 -31.71
CA THR A 452 -26.16 3.79 -33.17
C THR A 452 -25.32 4.84 -33.91
N SER A 453 -24.03 5.02 -33.60
CA SER A 453 -23.13 5.63 -34.58
C SER A 453 -22.85 4.64 -35.73
N PRO A 454 -22.78 5.06 -37.00
CA PRO A 454 -22.35 4.19 -38.11
C PRO A 454 -20.93 3.62 -37.92
N LEU A 455 -20.13 4.24 -37.05
CA LEU A 455 -18.83 3.75 -36.59
C LEU A 455 -18.97 2.69 -35.50
N ASP A 456 -19.88 2.85 -34.52
CA ASP A 456 -20.19 1.83 -33.50
C ASP A 456 -20.66 0.53 -34.15
N GLN A 457 -21.54 0.61 -35.15
CA GLN A 457 -22.03 -0.58 -35.84
C GLN A 457 -20.93 -1.34 -36.61
N LYS A 458 -19.85 -0.66 -37.02
CA LYS A 458 -18.67 -1.27 -37.65
C LYS A 458 -17.65 -1.77 -36.63
N ILE A 459 -17.60 -1.19 -35.44
CA ILE A 459 -16.72 -1.60 -34.34
C ILE A 459 -17.34 -2.80 -33.63
N ASP A 460 -18.61 -2.76 -33.26
CA ASP A 460 -19.35 -3.86 -32.62
C ASP A 460 -19.48 -5.09 -33.54
N ALA A 461 -19.63 -4.89 -34.85
CA ALA A 461 -19.63 -6.01 -35.80
C ALA A 461 -18.26 -6.71 -35.92
N ASN A 462 -17.17 -6.06 -35.49
CA ASN A 462 -15.81 -6.59 -35.56
C ASN A 462 -15.19 -6.90 -34.20
N VAL A 463 -15.79 -6.42 -33.11
CA VAL A 463 -15.32 -6.59 -31.74
C VAL A 463 -16.55 -6.92 -30.90
N ASP A 464 -16.80 -8.21 -30.74
CA ASP A 464 -17.82 -8.71 -29.80
C ASP A 464 -17.27 -8.58 -28.37
N VAL A 465 -17.57 -7.44 -27.72
CA VAL A 465 -17.12 -7.10 -26.36
C VAL A 465 -17.94 -7.85 -25.29
N ASP A 466 -19.14 -8.32 -25.65
CA ASP A 466 -20.06 -9.04 -24.77
C ASP A 466 -19.89 -10.57 -24.84
N ALA A 467 -18.90 -11.07 -25.57
CA ALA A 467 -18.58 -12.49 -25.60
C ALA A 467 -18.18 -13.00 -24.20
N ASP A 468 -19.08 -13.78 -23.60
CA ASP A 468 -18.90 -14.44 -22.31
C ASP A 468 -17.56 -15.20 -22.27
N PHE A 469 -16.75 -14.92 -21.25
CA PHE A 469 -15.40 -15.45 -21.10
C PHE A 469 -15.37 -16.97 -20.86
N SER A 470 -16.52 -17.63 -20.68
CA SER A 470 -16.61 -19.08 -20.46
C SER A 470 -16.58 -19.96 -21.71
N GLU A 471 -16.69 -19.43 -22.93
CA GLU A 471 -16.71 -20.24 -24.17
C GLU A 471 -15.39 -20.25 -24.97
N ARG A 472 -14.25 -20.01 -24.33
CA ARG A 472 -12.93 -19.99 -25.00
C ARG A 472 -12.15 -21.30 -24.84
N ASP A 473 -12.43 -22.25 -25.73
CA ASP A 473 -11.39 -23.21 -26.16
C ASP A 473 -11.20 -23.29 -27.69
N GLY A 474 -12.13 -22.71 -28.49
CA GLY A 474 -12.01 -22.65 -29.96
C GLY A 474 -11.76 -21.27 -30.57
N GLY A 475 -12.12 -20.19 -29.86
CA GLY A 475 -12.29 -18.85 -30.46
C GLY A 475 -11.01 -18.04 -30.69
N ALA A 476 -9.99 -18.17 -29.83
CA ALA A 476 -8.82 -17.30 -29.88
C ALA A 476 -8.01 -17.46 -31.19
N ARG A 477 -7.88 -18.70 -31.70
CA ARG A 477 -7.19 -18.98 -32.97
C ARG A 477 -8.01 -18.55 -34.19
N ALA A 478 -9.33 -18.60 -34.10
CA ALA A 478 -10.23 -18.16 -35.17
C ALA A 478 -10.28 -16.63 -35.28
N GLY A 479 -10.26 -15.92 -34.15
CA GLY A 479 -10.16 -14.46 -34.10
C GLY A 479 -8.85 -13.93 -34.66
N ILE A 480 -7.73 -14.57 -34.30
CA ILE A 480 -6.40 -14.22 -34.84
C ILE A 480 -6.34 -14.48 -36.36
N LYS A 481 -6.88 -15.60 -36.85
CA LYS A 481 -6.93 -15.86 -38.30
C LYS A 481 -7.77 -14.82 -39.06
N ARG A 482 -8.90 -14.39 -38.49
CA ARG A 482 -9.77 -13.36 -39.10
C ARG A 482 -9.11 -11.98 -39.09
N ALA A 483 -8.44 -11.62 -38.00
CA ALA A 483 -7.67 -10.39 -37.90
C ALA A 483 -6.51 -10.37 -38.92
N ILE A 484 -5.81 -11.49 -39.10
CA ILE A 484 -4.75 -11.62 -40.12
C ILE A 484 -5.32 -11.47 -41.53
N SER A 485 -6.45 -12.13 -41.86
CA SER A 485 -7.07 -12.01 -43.18
C SER A 485 -7.62 -10.61 -43.48
N ALA A 486 -8.13 -9.91 -42.47
CA ALA A 486 -8.59 -8.52 -42.61
C ALA A 486 -7.40 -7.57 -42.86
N LEU A 487 -6.27 -7.83 -42.20
CA LEU A 487 -5.04 -7.08 -42.37
C LEU A 487 -4.40 -7.33 -43.75
N GLU A 488 -4.47 -8.57 -44.26
CA GLU A 488 -4.06 -8.91 -45.63
C GLU A 488 -4.95 -8.26 -46.70
N GLN A 489 -6.28 -8.20 -46.49
CA GLN A 489 -7.18 -7.49 -47.40
C GLN A 489 -6.94 -5.99 -47.41
N MET A 490 -6.65 -5.38 -46.26
CA MET A 490 -6.28 -3.96 -46.19
C MET A 490 -4.96 -3.68 -46.91
N LEU A 491 -3.98 -4.58 -46.80
CA LEU A 491 -2.70 -4.46 -47.51
C LEU A 491 -2.85 -4.64 -49.04
N GLN A 492 -3.74 -5.54 -49.50
CA GLN A 492 -4.03 -5.72 -50.93
C GLN A 492 -4.88 -4.59 -51.52
N SER A 493 -5.70 -3.90 -50.72
CA SER A 493 -6.47 -2.73 -51.17
C SER A 493 -5.60 -1.50 -51.47
N LYS A 494 -4.31 -1.52 -51.09
CA LYS A 494 -3.39 -0.40 -51.27
C LYS A 494 -2.52 -0.50 -52.54
N ASP A 495 -2.67 -1.58 -53.32
CA ASP A 495 -1.95 -1.83 -54.58
C ASP A 495 -2.83 -1.63 -55.84
N LYS A 496 -4.06 -1.12 -55.66
CA LYS A 496 -4.95 -0.68 -56.73
C LYS A 496 -5.57 0.67 -56.35
N ASP A 497 -4.76 1.72 -56.43
CA ASP A 497 -5.15 3.06 -56.89
C ASP A 497 -3.90 3.95 -56.99
#